data_AF-A0A919PVS0-F1
#
_entry.id   AF-A0A919PVS0-F1
#
_cell.length_a   1.000
_cell.length_b   1.000
_cell.length_c   1.000
_cell.angle_alpha   90.00
_cell.angle_beta   90.00
_cell.angle_gamma   90.00
#
_symmetry.space_group_name_H-M   'P 1'
#
loop_
_entity.id
_entity.type
_entity.pdbx_description
1 polymer ?
#
loop_
_entity_poly.entity_id
_entity_poly.type
_entity_poly.pdbx_seq_one_letter_code
_entity_poly.pdbx_strand_id
1 'polypeptide(L)'
;MCTAAISAFGIGRVEAVRSAVLAATTPVTPAASPVASPSPSPGAPRVLRTPGGNIVARCDAGLTWADALSPALGFHVEGAQQGPAKDYRVTFKTDGQEVRVVIRCTDLTPQAEITLG
;
A
#
# COMPACT_ATOMS: atom_id res chain seq x y z
N MET A 1 34.27 43.63 1.25
CA MET A 1 34.20 43.16 2.65
C MET A 1 32.74 43.21 3.09
N CYS A 2 32.07 42.07 3.10
CA CYS A 2 30.83 41.80 3.85
C CYS A 2 30.78 40.27 4.00
N THR A 3 30.82 39.82 5.25
CA THR A 3 31.13 38.45 5.66
C THR A 3 29.89 37.85 6.32
N ALA A 4 29.72 36.52 6.18
CA ALA A 4 28.79 35.61 6.88
C ALA A 4 27.34 35.54 6.32
N ALA A 5 26.66 34.40 6.28
CA ALA A 5 26.94 33.05 6.73
C ALA A 5 26.23 32.04 5.79
N ILE A 6 26.91 30.95 5.46
CA ILE A 6 26.37 29.85 4.64
C ILE A 6 25.72 28.85 5.59
N SER A 7 24.40 28.75 5.56
CA SER A 7 23.65 27.75 6.33
C SER A 7 23.98 26.35 5.81
N ALA A 8 24.66 25.59 6.66
CA ALA A 8 24.93 24.17 6.47
C ALA A 8 23.62 23.37 6.60
N PHE A 9 23.06 22.91 5.48
CA PHE A 9 22.07 21.83 5.51
C PHE A 9 22.81 20.50 5.44
N GLY A 10 22.74 19.78 6.56
CA GLY A 10 23.40 18.50 6.77
C GLY A 10 22.97 17.43 5.77
N ILE A 11 23.97 16.68 5.33
CA ILE A 11 23.88 15.51 4.46
C ILE A 11 23.27 14.36 5.27
N GLY A 12 21.98 14.08 5.04
CA GLY A 12 21.30 12.89 5.53
C GLY A 12 21.44 11.74 4.54
N ARG A 13 22.26 10.74 4.90
CA ARG A 13 22.51 9.48 4.17
C ARG A 13 21.22 8.84 3.62
N VAL A 14 21.12 8.70 2.31
CA VAL A 14 20.21 7.74 1.63
C VAL A 14 21.02 6.69 0.88
N GLU A 15 21.92 6.03 1.59
CA GLU A 15 22.65 4.85 1.12
C GLU A 15 22.27 3.69 2.05
N ALA A 16 21.38 2.81 1.60
CA ALA A 16 21.36 1.37 1.90
C ALA A 16 20.01 0.71 1.53
N VAL A 17 19.73 0.54 0.23
CA VAL A 17 18.96 -0.63 -0.24
C VAL A 17 19.61 -1.14 -1.52
N ARG A 18 20.88 -1.54 -1.42
CA ARG A 18 21.46 -2.53 -2.32
C ARG A 18 22.00 -3.65 -1.46
N SER A 19 21.59 -4.88 -1.81
CA SER A 19 22.13 -6.18 -1.38
C SER A 19 21.39 -6.91 -0.26
N ALA A 20 20.43 -7.74 -0.67
CA ALA A 20 20.08 -9.06 -0.12
C ALA A 20 18.90 -9.61 -0.97
N VAL A 21 18.89 -10.75 -1.64
CA VAL A 21 19.74 -11.94 -1.73
C VAL A 21 19.36 -12.62 -3.07
N LEU A 22 20.35 -13.03 -3.89
CA LEU A 22 20.15 -14.13 -4.84
C LEU A 22 20.24 -15.44 -4.05
N ALA A 23 19.15 -16.19 -3.92
CA ALA A 23 19.16 -17.65 -3.73
C ALA A 23 17.74 -18.24 -3.76
N ALA A 24 17.66 -19.45 -4.33
CA ALA A 24 16.56 -20.42 -4.34
C ALA A 24 15.45 -20.25 -5.41
N THR A 25 15.71 -20.86 -6.57
CA THR A 25 14.69 -21.42 -7.46
C THR A 25 13.92 -22.56 -6.77
N THR A 26 12.67 -22.29 -6.40
CA THR A 26 11.61 -23.29 -6.22
C THR A 26 10.30 -22.66 -6.72
N PRO A 27 9.42 -23.40 -7.43
CA PRO A 27 8.13 -22.87 -7.85
C PRO A 27 7.23 -22.72 -6.62
N VAL A 28 7.30 -21.54 -5.99
CA VAL A 28 6.46 -21.17 -4.85
C VAL A 28 5.29 -20.36 -5.38
N THR A 29 4.10 -20.93 -5.26
CA THR A 29 2.80 -20.27 -5.33
C THR A 29 2.87 -18.92 -4.60
N PRO A 30 2.46 -17.78 -5.19
CA PRO A 30 2.62 -16.47 -4.55
C PRO A 30 1.67 -16.32 -3.35
N ALA A 31 2.07 -16.86 -2.20
CA ALA A 31 1.55 -16.46 -0.89
C ALA A 31 2.44 -15.32 -0.38
N ALA A 32 2.16 -14.10 -0.83
CA ALA A 32 2.82 -12.91 -0.31
C ALA A 32 2.49 -12.76 1.18
N SER A 33 3.43 -13.13 2.05
CA SER A 33 3.34 -12.85 3.48
C SER A 33 3.47 -11.35 3.71
N PRO A 34 2.54 -10.68 4.40
CA PRO A 34 2.64 -9.25 4.67
C PRO A 34 3.79 -8.99 5.65
N VAL A 35 4.81 -8.25 5.19
CA VAL A 35 5.82 -7.63 6.06
C VAL A 35 5.11 -6.66 7.01
N ALA A 36 5.26 -6.89 8.31
CA ALA A 36 4.69 -6.04 9.35
C ALA A 36 5.29 -4.62 9.26
N SER A 37 4.44 -3.65 8.88
CA SER A 37 4.73 -2.21 8.97
C SER A 37 4.69 -1.75 10.43
N PRO A 38 5.38 -0.64 10.81
CA PRO A 38 5.40 -0.13 12.17
C PRO A 38 3.98 0.10 12.71
N SER A 39 3.76 -0.23 13.99
CA SER A 39 2.47 -0.12 14.69
C SER A 39 1.91 1.29 14.55
N PRO A 40 0.82 1.43 13.81
CA PRO A 40 0.46 2.76 13.34
C PRO A 40 -0.75 3.32 14.10
N SER A 41 -0.75 4.65 14.34
CA SER A 41 -1.76 5.33 15.16
C SER A 41 -3.19 5.01 14.70
N PRO A 42 -4.15 4.82 15.61
CA PRO A 42 -5.54 4.53 15.26
C PRO A 42 -6.06 5.55 14.24
N GLY A 43 -6.65 5.06 13.15
CA GLY A 43 -7.22 5.89 12.08
C GLY A 43 -6.25 6.65 11.18
N ALA A 44 -4.93 6.50 11.36
CA ALA A 44 -3.98 7.01 10.38
C ALA A 44 -4.08 6.24 9.04
N PRO A 45 -3.77 6.86 7.89
CA PRO A 45 -3.78 6.18 6.61
C PRO A 45 -2.75 5.04 6.57
N ARG A 46 -3.06 3.97 5.83
CA ARG A 46 -2.19 2.81 5.60
C ARG A 46 -2.00 2.59 4.11
N VAL A 47 -0.77 2.25 3.75
CA VAL A 47 -0.49 1.74 2.41
C VAL A 47 -0.67 0.22 2.41
N LEU A 48 -1.67 -0.24 1.68
CA LEU A 48 -1.94 -1.65 1.41
C LEU A 48 -1.36 -1.98 0.04
N ARG A 49 -0.42 -2.94 0.01
CA ARG A 49 0.21 -3.41 -1.24
C ARG A 49 -0.53 -4.64 -1.72
N THR A 50 -0.94 -4.64 -2.98
CA THR A 50 -1.67 -5.74 -3.61
C THR A 50 -1.03 -6.08 -4.96
N PRO A 51 -1.27 -7.27 -5.50
CA PRO A 51 -0.78 -7.63 -6.83
C PRO A 51 -1.29 -6.68 -7.94
N GLY A 52 -2.50 -6.13 -7.76
CA GLY A 52 -3.12 -5.21 -8.71
C GLY A 52 -2.69 -3.74 -8.54
N GLY A 53 -1.99 -3.40 -7.46
CA GLY A 53 -1.58 -2.02 -7.16
C GLY A 53 -1.47 -1.72 -5.67
N ASN A 54 -1.24 -0.45 -5.34
CA ASN A 54 -1.25 0.06 -3.98
C ASN A 54 -2.53 0.84 -3.68
N ILE A 55 -2.99 0.73 -2.44
CA ILE A 55 -4.16 1.45 -1.93
C ILE A 55 -3.75 2.19 -0.66
N VAL A 56 -4.02 3.49 -0.59
CA VAL A 56 -3.90 4.26 0.65
C VAL A 56 -5.27 4.29 1.30
N ALA A 57 -5.49 3.44 2.30
CA ALA A 57 -6.76 3.33 3.00
C ALA A 57 -6.74 4.02 4.35
N ARG A 58 -7.87 4.61 4.74
CA ARG A 58 -8.08 5.19 6.06
C ARG A 58 -9.30 4.58 6.71
N CYS A 59 -9.23 4.52 8.03
CA CYS A 59 -10.27 4.03 8.92
C CYS A 59 -10.69 5.16 9.87
N ASP A 60 -11.98 5.43 10.01
CA ASP A 60 -12.50 6.32 11.04
C ASP A 60 -13.90 5.88 11.46
N ALA A 61 -14.18 5.85 12.76
CA ALA A 61 -15.49 5.46 13.32
C ALA A 61 -16.07 4.14 12.74
N GLY A 62 -15.23 3.17 12.37
CA GLY A 62 -15.64 1.89 11.76
C GLY A 62 -16.01 1.97 10.27
N LEU A 63 -15.81 3.13 9.64
CA LEU A 63 -15.92 3.35 8.20
C LEU A 63 -14.51 3.35 7.59
N THR A 64 -14.41 2.89 6.36
CA THR A 64 -13.18 2.84 5.58
C THR A 64 -13.38 3.42 4.19
N TRP A 65 -12.36 4.09 3.67
CA TRP A 65 -12.28 4.56 2.30
C TRP A 65 -10.83 4.55 1.83
N ALA A 66 -10.63 4.61 0.52
CA ALA A 66 -9.32 4.88 -0.06
C ALA A 66 -9.14 6.39 -0.27
N ASP A 67 -8.08 6.96 0.30
CA ASP A 67 -7.61 8.31 -0.02
C ASP A 67 -6.94 8.33 -1.41
N ALA A 68 -6.25 7.25 -1.78
CA ALA A 68 -5.59 7.12 -3.07
C ALA A 68 -5.55 5.66 -3.55
N LEU A 69 -5.64 5.49 -4.87
CA LEU A 69 -5.45 4.23 -5.57
C LEU A 69 -4.33 4.40 -6.60
N SER A 70 -3.39 3.47 -6.61
CA SER A 70 -2.28 3.44 -7.57
C SER A 70 -2.20 2.05 -8.19
N PRO A 71 -2.83 1.82 -9.35
CA PRO A 71 -2.78 0.53 -10.00
C PRO A 71 -1.35 0.15 -10.41
N ALA A 72 -1.07 -1.15 -10.42
CA ALA A 72 0.19 -1.70 -10.93
C ALA A 72 0.27 -1.55 -12.45
N LEU A 73 1.49 -1.70 -13.00
CA LEU A 73 1.68 -1.62 -14.45
C LEU A 73 0.83 -2.67 -15.18
N GLY A 74 0.06 -2.23 -16.17
CA GLY A 74 -0.86 -3.09 -16.93
C GLY A 74 -2.22 -3.33 -16.26
N PHE A 75 -2.36 -3.00 -14.96
CA PHE A 75 -3.64 -3.03 -14.27
C PHE A 75 -4.39 -1.71 -14.44
N HIS A 76 -5.71 -1.80 -14.55
CA HIS A 76 -6.63 -0.67 -14.46
C HIS A 76 -7.64 -0.92 -13.36
N VAL A 77 -8.17 0.17 -12.78
CA VAL A 77 -9.26 0.08 -11.81
C VAL A 77 -10.55 -0.10 -12.59
N GLU A 78 -11.17 -1.29 -12.49
CA GLU A 78 -12.47 -1.54 -13.13
C GLU A 78 -13.58 -0.85 -12.33
N GLY A 79 -13.51 -0.94 -11.00
CA GLY A 79 -14.49 -0.35 -10.11
C GLY A 79 -13.92 -0.11 -8.72
N ALA A 80 -14.32 1.00 -8.13
CA ALA A 80 -13.99 1.37 -6.75
C ALA A 80 -15.25 1.87 -6.05
N GLN A 81 -15.48 1.40 -4.83
CA GLN A 81 -16.54 1.90 -3.96
C GLN A 81 -16.31 3.40 -3.69
N GLN A 82 -17.38 4.20 -3.75
CA GLN A 82 -17.30 5.62 -3.40
C GLN A 82 -17.68 5.87 -1.95
N GLY A 83 -16.96 6.80 -1.33
CA GLY A 83 -17.23 7.30 0.01
C GLY A 83 -16.81 6.37 1.16
N PRO A 84 -17.03 6.81 2.40
CA PRO A 84 -16.81 6.00 3.59
C PRO A 84 -17.86 4.88 3.66
N ALA A 85 -17.41 3.63 3.71
CA ALA A 85 -18.27 2.46 3.81
C ALA A 85 -17.74 1.51 4.88
N LYS A 86 -18.57 0.57 5.37
CA LYS A 86 -18.10 -0.47 6.32
C LYS A 86 -17.06 -1.39 5.68
N ASP A 87 -17.28 -1.71 4.41
CA ASP A 87 -16.35 -2.44 3.56
C ASP A 87 -16.08 -1.59 2.31
N TYR A 88 -14.81 -1.30 2.06
CA TYR A 88 -14.39 -0.62 0.84
C TYR A 88 -13.92 -1.67 -0.17
N ARG A 89 -14.54 -1.71 -1.35
CA ARG A 89 -14.19 -2.66 -2.40
C ARG A 89 -13.54 -1.95 -3.57
N VAL A 90 -12.45 -2.53 -4.08
CA VAL A 90 -11.83 -2.13 -5.34
C VAL A 90 -11.44 -3.36 -6.14
N THR A 91 -11.61 -3.28 -7.46
CA THR A 91 -11.20 -4.33 -8.38
C THR A 91 -10.17 -3.77 -9.35
N PHE A 92 -8.99 -4.38 -9.35
CA PHE A 92 -7.96 -4.15 -10.36
C PHE A 92 -8.04 -5.25 -11.41
N LYS A 93 -7.95 -4.89 -12.68
CA LYS A 93 -8.10 -5.82 -13.79
C LYS A 93 -7.02 -5.61 -14.83
N THR A 94 -6.64 -6.71 -15.48
CA THR A 94 -5.83 -6.75 -16.70
C THR A 94 -6.55 -7.60 -17.74
N ASP A 95 -5.98 -7.72 -18.94
CA ASP A 95 -6.50 -8.60 -19.99
C ASP A 95 -6.57 -10.09 -19.58
N GLY A 96 -5.83 -10.53 -18.55
CA GLY A 96 -5.76 -11.94 -18.15
C GLY A 96 -5.86 -12.24 -16.66
N GLN A 97 -6.03 -11.24 -15.79
CA GLN A 97 -6.11 -11.39 -14.33
C GLN A 97 -7.04 -10.37 -13.69
N GLU A 98 -7.81 -10.80 -12.68
CA GLU A 98 -8.59 -9.95 -11.79
C GLU A 98 -8.02 -10.01 -10.37
N VAL A 99 -7.86 -8.85 -9.74
CA VAL A 99 -7.48 -8.71 -8.33
C VAL A 99 -8.56 -7.91 -7.62
N ARG A 100 -9.36 -8.61 -6.82
CA ARG A 100 -10.39 -8.00 -6.00
C ARG A 100 -9.85 -7.76 -4.60
N VAL A 101 -10.03 -6.55 -4.11
CA VAL A 101 -9.57 -6.15 -2.78
C VAL A 101 -10.76 -5.64 -1.98
N VAL A 102 -10.97 -6.22 -0.80
CA VAL A 102 -11.98 -5.79 0.17
C VAL A 102 -11.24 -5.31 1.40
N ILE A 103 -11.44 -4.05 1.75
CA ILE A 103 -10.83 -3.42 2.92
C ILE A 103 -11.92 -3.27 3.97
N ARG A 104 -11.62 -3.70 5.19
CA ARG A 104 -12.52 -3.59 6.34
C ARG A 104 -11.81 -2.87 7.46
N CYS A 105 -12.59 -2.20 8.31
CA CYS A 105 -12.04 -1.58 9.49
C CYS A 105 -12.17 -2.49 10.72
N THR A 106 -11.04 -2.93 11.28
CA THR A 106 -10.97 -3.75 12.49
C THR A 106 -10.04 -3.07 13.50
N ASP A 107 -10.53 -2.76 14.70
CA ASP A 107 -9.76 -2.07 15.75
C ASP A 107 -9.06 -0.78 15.24
N LEU A 108 -9.81 0.05 14.49
CA LEU A 108 -9.31 1.29 13.85
C LEU A 108 -8.11 1.07 12.90
N THR A 109 -7.95 -0.17 12.43
CA THR A 109 -6.91 -0.59 11.50
C THR A 109 -7.57 -1.13 10.23
N PRO A 110 -7.22 -0.62 9.04
CA PRO A 110 -7.74 -1.16 7.79
C PRO A 110 -7.07 -2.50 7.49
N GLN A 111 -7.89 -3.54 7.38
CA GLN A 111 -7.51 -4.90 7.02
C GLN A 111 -7.91 -5.15 5.57
N ALA A 112 -6.95 -5.57 4.73
CA ALA A 112 -7.20 -5.89 3.34
C ALA A 112 -7.31 -7.40 3.13
N GLU A 113 -8.38 -7.81 2.49
CA GLU A 113 -8.59 -9.16 1.99
C GLU A 113 -8.46 -9.12 0.47
N ILE A 114 -7.59 -9.97 -0.09
CA ILE A 114 -7.24 -9.98 -1.51
C ILE A 114 -7.69 -11.32 -2.10
N THR A 115 -8.43 -11.25 -3.20
CA THR A 115 -8.87 -12.42 -3.98
C THR A 115 -8.37 -12.29 -5.41
N LEU A 116 -7.77 -13.36 -5.93
CA LEU A 116 -7.32 -13.47 -7.31
C LEU A 116 -8.35 -14.26 -8.12
N GLY A 117 -8.70 -13.75 -9.29
CA GLY A 117 -9.64 -14.36 -10.25
C GLY A 117 -9.00 -14.72 -11.57
#